data_AF-A0AA36BJ20-F1
#
_entry.id   AF-A0AA36BJ20-F1
#
_cell.length_a   1.000
_cell.length_b   1.000
_cell.length_c   1.000
_cell.angle_alpha   90.00
_cell.angle_beta   90.00
_cell.angle_gamma   90.00
#
_symmetry.space_group_name_H-M   'P 1'
#
loop_
_entity.id
_entity.type
_entity.pdbx_description
1 polymer ?
#
loop_
_entity_poly.entity_id
_entity_poly.type
_entity_poly.pdbx_seq_one_letter_code
_entity_poly.pdbx_strand_id
1 'polypeptide(L)'
;MMGESLGDQMWHLLISLSEDHSARVMASLMAGSFFKHCISVWFHRNRCNYFVTVGRVSAIFCYPVKSCRWLSVERAWCTRLGISYKDVGDRQWMFVRPNNAFLSQRQEPKMSLITPNVDEEDCLQLEAPEMKPLRLPKKSKNQKKNIISCSVWGNEISGQDCGDEAATWICDYLQKDGYRMVYSGDNLEKRNVKPKQYSPIQNAQCVYQDSSPYHLLSQASIDDINSRINKEVTVYNFRPNILVEGCMAFDEDCWDEIRIGTNVTFHYIEPCSRCLLPSVEPNTGEKDPEMEPFKTLQSN
;
A
#
# COMPACT_ATOMS: atom_id res chain seq x y z
N MET A 1 24.30 -63.94 -31.39
CA MET A 1 23.56 -62.86 -30.73
C MET A 1 23.99 -62.83 -29.27
N MET A 2 24.86 -61.90 -28.90
CA MET A 2 24.94 -61.44 -27.50
C MET A 2 24.58 -59.96 -27.58
N GLY A 3 23.37 -59.63 -27.14
CA GLY A 3 22.95 -58.24 -27.00
C GLY A 3 23.73 -57.62 -25.85
N GLU A 4 24.27 -56.44 -26.07
CA GLU A 4 24.86 -55.62 -25.01
C GLU A 4 23.85 -55.46 -23.88
N SER A 5 24.32 -55.58 -22.63
CA SER A 5 23.45 -55.41 -21.48
C SER A 5 23.00 -53.94 -21.40
N LEU A 6 21.78 -53.71 -20.91
CA LEU A 6 21.24 -52.36 -20.70
C LEU A 6 22.19 -51.47 -19.86
N GLY A 7 23.01 -52.09 -19.00
CA GLY A 7 24.02 -51.41 -18.20
C GLY A 7 25.20 -50.89 -19.02
N ASP A 8 25.69 -51.67 -19.99
CA ASP A 8 26.83 -51.27 -20.84
C ASP A 8 26.45 -50.11 -21.77
N GLN A 9 25.22 -50.14 -22.30
CA GLN A 9 24.71 -49.04 -23.13
C GLN A 9 24.54 -47.74 -22.32
N MET A 10 24.11 -47.86 -21.06
CA MET A 10 23.96 -46.70 -20.17
C MET A 10 25.33 -46.13 -19.76
N TRP A 11 26.33 -46.98 -19.53
CA TRP A 11 27.71 -46.56 -19.25
C TRP A 11 28.37 -45.87 -20.44
N HIS A 12 28.19 -46.39 -21.67
CA HIS A 12 28.68 -45.74 -22.88
C HIS A 12 28.00 -44.39 -23.14
N LEU A 13 26.69 -44.27 -22.86
CA LEU A 13 25.97 -43.00 -22.97
C LEU A 13 26.51 -41.96 -21.97
N LEU A 14 26.79 -42.38 -20.72
CA LEU A 14 27.35 -41.52 -19.68
C LEU A 14 28.77 -41.06 -19.99
N ILE A 15 29.61 -41.93 -20.57
CA ILE A 15 30.97 -41.58 -21.00
C ILE A 15 30.92 -40.56 -22.15
N SER A 16 30.08 -40.80 -23.15
CA SER A 16 29.82 -39.89 -24.29
C SER A 16 29.33 -38.50 -23.83
N LEU A 17 28.37 -38.46 -22.91
CA LEU A 17 27.90 -37.22 -22.28
C LEU A 17 28.97 -36.53 -21.42
N SER A 18 29.99 -37.25 -20.94
CA SER A 18 31.11 -36.69 -20.18
C SER A 18 32.22 -36.11 -21.06
N GLU A 19 32.31 -36.50 -22.33
CA GLU A 19 33.30 -35.97 -23.28
C GLU A 19 32.79 -34.73 -24.03
N ASP A 20 31.48 -34.57 -24.17
CA ASP A 20 30.88 -33.36 -24.76
C ASP A 20 30.94 -32.17 -23.77
N HIS A 21 31.79 -31.20 -24.11
CA HIS A 21 31.95 -29.95 -23.36
C HIS A 21 30.60 -29.24 -23.12
N SER A 22 29.68 -29.27 -24.08
CA SER A 22 28.37 -28.62 -23.99
C SER A 22 27.47 -29.33 -22.99
N ALA A 23 27.47 -30.67 -23.01
CA ALA A 23 26.74 -31.50 -22.05
C ALA A 23 27.24 -31.31 -20.62
N ARG A 24 28.56 -31.17 -20.42
CA ARG A 24 29.16 -30.86 -19.11
C ARG A 24 28.76 -29.47 -18.59
N VAL A 25 28.75 -28.46 -19.46
CA VAL A 25 28.33 -27.10 -19.10
C VAL A 25 26.84 -27.09 -18.70
N MET A 26 25.97 -27.73 -19.50
CA MET A 26 24.54 -27.88 -19.19
C MET A 26 24.29 -28.64 -17.88
N ALA A 27 24.96 -29.77 -17.68
CA ALA A 27 24.85 -30.54 -16.43
C ALA A 27 25.30 -29.73 -15.21
N SER A 28 26.38 -28.95 -15.35
CA SER A 28 26.89 -28.07 -14.29
C SER A 28 25.92 -26.93 -13.96
N LEU A 29 25.30 -26.32 -14.98
CA LEU A 29 24.27 -25.29 -14.79
C LEU A 29 23.01 -25.84 -14.12
N MET A 30 22.54 -27.03 -14.53
CA MET A 30 21.39 -27.70 -13.92
C MET A 30 21.68 -28.11 -12.48
N ALA A 31 22.85 -28.67 -12.19
CA ALA A 31 23.27 -29.02 -10.83
C ALA A 31 23.39 -27.77 -9.95
N GLY A 32 23.96 -26.68 -10.45
CA GLY A 32 24.04 -25.40 -9.73
C GLY A 32 22.66 -24.80 -9.46
N SER A 33 21.74 -24.87 -10.42
CA SER A 33 20.35 -24.41 -10.26
C SER A 33 19.57 -25.26 -9.25
N PHE A 34 19.71 -26.59 -9.33
CA PHE A 34 19.10 -27.53 -8.39
C PHE A 34 19.67 -27.35 -6.98
N PHE A 35 20.99 -27.17 -6.83
CA PHE A 35 21.62 -26.92 -5.54
C PHE A 35 21.16 -25.58 -4.94
N LYS A 36 21.06 -24.51 -5.74
CA LYS A 36 20.47 -23.24 -5.31
C LYS A 36 19.00 -23.42 -4.89
N HIS A 37 18.22 -24.20 -5.63
CA HIS A 37 16.84 -24.51 -5.29
C HIS A 37 16.74 -25.30 -3.98
N CYS A 38 17.54 -26.35 -3.79
CA CYS A 38 17.60 -27.13 -2.56
C CYS A 38 18.05 -26.29 -1.36
N ILE A 39 19.04 -25.42 -1.54
CA ILE A 39 19.48 -24.46 -0.52
C ILE A 39 18.35 -23.49 -0.17
N SER A 40 17.68 -22.92 -1.18
CA SER A 40 16.54 -22.02 -0.99
C SER A 40 15.39 -22.73 -0.24
N VAL A 41 15.04 -23.95 -0.63
CA VAL A 41 14.02 -24.78 0.04
C VAL A 41 14.46 -25.15 1.45
N TRP A 42 15.73 -25.46 1.67
CA TRP A 42 16.28 -25.78 2.99
C TRP A 42 16.26 -24.55 3.92
N PHE A 43 16.72 -23.39 3.45
CA PHE A 43 16.61 -22.13 4.20
C PHE A 43 15.15 -21.75 4.44
N HIS A 44 14.26 -21.96 3.47
CA HIS A 44 12.84 -21.68 3.64
C HIS A 44 12.19 -22.63 4.66
N ARG A 45 12.54 -23.92 4.66
CA ARG A 45 12.05 -24.93 5.61
C ARG A 45 12.68 -24.79 7.00
N ASN A 46 13.91 -24.29 7.10
CA ASN A 46 14.66 -24.12 8.33
C ASN A 46 14.77 -22.65 8.77
N ARG A 47 13.98 -21.74 8.20
CA ARG A 47 13.81 -20.39 8.75
C ARG A 47 13.32 -20.59 10.18
N CYS A 48 14.14 -20.18 11.13
CA CYS A 48 13.80 -20.24 12.54
C CYS A 48 12.60 -19.31 12.76
N ASN A 49 11.42 -19.89 12.97
CA ASN A 49 10.15 -19.19 13.17
C ASN A 49 10.03 -18.55 14.56
N TYR A 50 11.10 -17.93 15.07
CA TYR A 50 10.98 -17.12 16.27
C TYR A 50 10.96 -15.65 15.87
N PHE A 51 9.94 -14.95 16.34
CA PHE A 51 9.86 -13.50 16.21
C PHE A 51 10.71 -12.87 17.30
N VAL A 52 11.45 -11.83 16.93
CA VAL A 52 12.11 -10.94 17.89
C VAL A 52 11.35 -9.62 17.95
N THR A 53 11.34 -8.99 19.12
CA THR A 53 10.77 -7.65 19.26
C THR A 53 11.68 -6.64 18.57
N VAL A 54 11.19 -6.01 17.51
CA VAL A 54 11.90 -4.97 16.76
C VAL A 54 11.38 -3.56 17.05
N GLY A 55 10.25 -3.44 17.76
CA GLY A 55 9.65 -2.15 18.08
C GLY A 55 8.25 -2.30 18.69
N ARG A 56 7.57 -1.16 18.87
CA ARG A 56 6.22 -1.05 19.42
C ARG A 56 5.35 -0.17 18.53
N VAL A 57 4.10 -0.55 18.30
CA VAL A 57 3.12 0.33 17.66
C VAL A 57 2.84 1.52 18.58
N SER A 58 3.11 2.73 18.09
CA SER A 58 2.89 3.98 18.82
C SER A 58 1.61 4.70 18.38
N ALA A 59 1.21 4.56 17.11
CA ALA A 59 -0.05 5.12 16.62
C ALA A 59 -0.63 4.31 15.44
N ILE A 60 -1.96 4.40 15.29
CA ILE A 60 -2.71 3.77 14.18
C ILE A 60 -3.56 4.84 13.49
N PHE A 61 -3.53 4.82 12.15
CA PHE A 61 -4.25 5.77 11.32
C PHE A 61 -5.07 5.08 10.23
N CYS A 62 -6.31 5.52 10.08
CA CYS A 62 -7.18 5.16 8.95
C CYS A 62 -7.47 6.40 8.12
N TYR A 63 -7.51 6.28 6.79
CA TYR A 63 -7.81 7.40 5.90
C TYR A 63 -9.00 7.02 5.01
N PRO A 64 -10.24 7.14 5.50
CA PRO A 64 -11.43 6.69 4.78
C PRO A 64 -11.51 7.20 3.33
N VAL A 65 -11.15 8.47 3.12
CA VAL A 65 -11.15 9.12 1.81
C VAL A 65 -9.71 9.31 1.32
N LYS A 66 -9.43 8.86 0.09
CA LYS A 66 -8.14 9.10 -0.59
C LYS A 66 -7.83 10.60 -0.55
N SER A 67 -6.57 10.94 -0.27
CA SER A 67 -6.06 12.33 -0.24
C SER A 67 -6.61 13.23 0.88
N CYS A 68 -7.47 12.74 1.79
CA CYS A 68 -8.04 13.55 2.88
C CYS A 68 -7.39 13.26 4.24
N ARG A 69 -7.84 13.94 5.30
CA ARG A 69 -7.29 13.83 6.66
C ARG A 69 -7.46 12.42 7.24
N TRP A 70 -6.63 12.11 8.22
CA TRP A 70 -6.62 10.82 8.92
C TRP A 70 -7.68 10.78 10.04
N LEU A 71 -8.02 9.56 10.45
CA LEU A 71 -8.57 9.22 11.76
C LEU A 71 -7.44 8.63 12.60
N SER A 72 -7.19 9.18 13.79
CA SER A 72 -6.28 8.58 14.77
C SER A 72 -7.08 7.69 15.72
N VAL A 73 -6.67 6.43 15.87
CA VAL A 73 -7.44 5.42 16.59
C VAL A 73 -6.54 4.59 17.49
N GLU A 74 -7.05 4.11 18.62
CA GLU A 74 -6.30 3.25 19.54
C GLU A 74 -6.25 1.78 19.07
N ARG A 75 -7.27 1.36 18.32
CA ARG A 75 -7.41 -0.01 17.80
C ARG A 75 -8.17 0.01 16.48
N ALA A 76 -7.83 -0.93 15.60
CA ALA A 76 -8.53 -1.13 14.34
C ALA A 76 -8.43 -2.59 13.87
N TRP A 77 -9.32 -2.97 12.96
CA TRP A 77 -9.27 -4.27 12.31
C TRP A 77 -8.28 -4.25 11.16
N CYS A 78 -7.47 -5.30 11.06
CA CYS A 78 -6.61 -5.51 9.89
C CYS A 78 -7.33 -6.43 8.90
N THR A 79 -7.73 -5.90 7.75
CA THR A 79 -8.35 -6.66 6.65
C THR A 79 -7.36 -6.89 5.50
N ARG A 80 -7.73 -7.70 4.51
CA ARG A 80 -6.92 -7.85 3.29
C ARG A 80 -6.83 -6.58 2.44
N LEU A 81 -7.75 -5.63 2.62
CA LEU A 81 -7.82 -4.38 1.87
C LEU A 81 -7.24 -3.17 2.64
N GLY A 82 -6.68 -3.40 3.83
CA GLY A 82 -6.14 -2.37 4.70
C GLY A 82 -6.84 -2.30 6.06
N ILE A 83 -6.51 -1.25 6.81
CA ILE A 83 -7.13 -0.97 8.11
C ILE A 83 -8.63 -0.70 7.95
N SER A 84 -9.43 -1.19 8.91
CA SER A 84 -10.85 -0.84 9.05
C SER A 84 -11.16 -0.41 10.48
N TYR A 85 -11.87 0.71 10.63
CA TYR A 85 -12.28 1.26 11.91
C TYR A 85 -13.77 1.61 11.88
N LYS A 86 -14.55 1.06 12.82
CA LYS A 86 -16.01 1.24 12.89
C LYS A 86 -16.71 1.03 11.53
N ASP A 87 -16.39 -0.09 10.86
CA ASP A 87 -16.89 -0.46 9.53
C ASP A 87 -16.52 0.47 8.38
N VAL A 88 -15.56 1.39 8.60
CA VAL A 88 -15.01 2.28 7.59
C VAL A 88 -13.59 1.82 7.25
N GLY A 89 -13.41 1.38 6.01
CA GLY A 89 -12.12 0.92 5.49
C GLY A 89 -11.24 2.05 4.98
N ASP A 90 -9.94 1.78 5.00
CA ASP A 90 -8.91 2.68 4.51
C ASP A 90 -9.02 2.91 3.00
N ARG A 91 -9.07 4.18 2.59
CA ARG A 91 -9.21 4.68 1.21
C ARG A 91 -10.35 3.99 0.43
N GLN A 92 -11.49 3.76 1.10
CA GLN A 92 -12.72 3.23 0.49
C GLN A 92 -13.48 4.27 -0.34
N TRP A 93 -13.26 5.56 -0.09
CA TRP A 93 -13.82 6.64 -0.87
C TRP A 93 -12.74 7.43 -1.61
N MET A 94 -13.12 8.05 -2.71
CA MET A 94 -12.21 8.85 -3.54
C MET A 94 -12.98 9.92 -4.29
N PHE A 95 -12.43 11.14 -4.33
CA PHE A 95 -12.92 12.17 -5.24
C PHE A 95 -12.31 11.97 -6.64
N VAL A 96 -13.11 12.20 -7.68
CA VAL A 96 -12.73 12.08 -9.08
C VAL A 96 -13.00 13.37 -9.83
N ARG A 97 -12.13 13.67 -10.79
CA ARG A 97 -12.25 14.81 -11.72
C ARG A 97 -13.28 14.52 -12.82
N PRO A 98 -13.65 15.51 -13.67
CA PRO A 98 -14.62 15.31 -14.75
C PRO A 98 -14.19 14.26 -15.78
N ASN A 99 -12.89 13.98 -15.87
CA ASN A 99 -12.32 12.91 -16.71
C ASN A 99 -12.22 11.55 -15.99
N ASN A 100 -12.91 11.39 -14.85
CA ASN A 100 -12.90 10.22 -13.97
C ASN A 100 -11.53 9.78 -13.41
N ALA A 101 -10.48 10.58 -13.59
CA ALA A 101 -9.23 10.33 -12.91
C ALA A 101 -9.33 10.78 -11.45
N PHE A 102 -8.68 10.05 -10.54
CA PHE A 102 -8.66 10.43 -9.13
C PHE A 102 -8.15 11.85 -8.92
N LEU A 103 -8.67 12.49 -7.87
CA LEU A 103 -8.21 13.78 -7.37
C LEU A 103 -7.15 13.55 -6.28
N SER A 104 -5.96 14.10 -6.49
CA SER A 104 -4.85 13.99 -5.56
C SER A 104 -4.73 15.21 -4.66
N GLN A 105 -4.32 15.01 -3.41
CA GLN A 105 -3.88 16.12 -2.53
C GLN A 105 -2.71 16.92 -3.14
N ARG A 106 -1.93 16.32 -4.05
CA ARG A 106 -0.87 17.05 -4.80
C ARG A 106 -1.44 18.13 -5.72
N GLN A 107 -2.64 17.87 -6.26
CA GLN A 107 -3.39 18.78 -7.12
C GLN A 107 -4.20 19.77 -6.29
N GLU A 108 -4.90 19.27 -5.28
CA GLU A 108 -5.74 20.05 -4.36
C GLU A 108 -5.28 19.87 -2.90
N PRO A 109 -4.24 20.60 -2.47
CA PRO A 109 -3.72 20.52 -1.09
C PRO A 109 -4.77 20.75 0.01
N LYS A 110 -5.79 21.56 -0.26
CA LYS A 110 -6.94 21.83 0.61
C LYS A 110 -7.70 20.56 1.02
N MET A 111 -7.55 19.45 0.30
CA MET A 111 -8.11 18.15 0.70
C MET A 111 -7.57 17.66 2.05
N SER A 112 -6.38 18.09 2.47
CA SER A 112 -5.81 17.80 3.81
C SER A 112 -6.68 18.30 4.97
N LEU A 113 -7.54 19.29 4.71
CA LEU A 113 -8.44 19.88 5.70
C LEU A 113 -9.82 19.21 5.73
N ILE A 114 -10.10 18.31 4.78
CA ILE A 114 -11.31 17.49 4.78
C ILE A 114 -11.14 16.42 5.86
N THR A 115 -11.84 16.61 6.97
CA THR A 115 -11.74 15.80 8.19
C THR A 115 -12.85 14.76 8.23
N PRO A 116 -12.52 13.46 8.18
CA PRO A 116 -13.51 12.42 8.39
C PRO A 116 -13.85 12.30 9.88
N ASN A 117 -15.11 11.99 10.17
CA ASN A 117 -15.59 11.58 11.48
C ASN A 117 -16.47 10.34 11.31
N VAL A 118 -16.33 9.39 12.24
CA VAL A 118 -17.10 8.15 12.26
C VAL A 118 -17.80 8.06 13.61
N ASP A 119 -19.06 8.52 13.61
CA ASP A 119 -19.94 8.47 14.76
C ASP A 119 -20.69 7.11 14.85
N GLU A 120 -21.58 7.01 15.83
CA GLU A 120 -22.43 5.83 16.07
C GLU A 120 -23.57 5.72 15.05
N GLU A 121 -23.88 6.81 14.36
CA GLU A 121 -24.80 6.78 13.23
C GLU A 121 -24.09 6.03 12.08
N ASP A 122 -24.81 5.26 11.26
CA ASP A 122 -24.22 4.36 10.24
C ASP A 122 -23.63 5.14 9.04
N CYS A 123 -22.91 6.23 9.30
CA CYS A 123 -22.40 7.17 8.33
C CYS A 123 -20.94 7.57 8.57
N LEU A 124 -20.27 7.92 7.48
CA LEU A 124 -19.03 8.69 7.47
C LEU A 124 -19.42 10.16 7.28
N GLN A 125 -19.10 11.00 8.25
CA GLN A 125 -19.27 12.45 8.14
C GLN A 125 -17.96 13.08 7.66
N LEU A 126 -18.02 14.00 6.70
CA LEU A 126 -16.89 14.80 6.25
C LEU A 126 -17.12 16.27 6.60
N GLU A 127 -16.11 16.87 7.22
CA GLU A 127 -16.10 18.29 7.59
C GLU A 127 -14.96 18.99 6.86
N ALA A 128 -15.19 20.23 6.45
CA ALA A 128 -14.18 21.09 5.86
C ALA A 128 -14.44 22.55 6.24
N PRO A 129 -13.42 23.42 6.22
CA PRO A 129 -13.60 24.84 6.52
C PRO A 129 -14.74 25.46 5.72
N GLU A 130 -15.61 26.21 6.39
CA GLU A 130 -16.75 26.95 5.80
C GLU A 130 -17.81 26.09 5.10
N MET A 131 -17.76 24.76 5.26
CA MET A 131 -18.73 23.84 4.67
C MET A 131 -19.67 23.26 5.72
N LYS A 132 -20.92 23.00 5.33
CA LYS A 132 -21.81 22.12 6.12
C LYS A 132 -21.27 20.68 6.09
N PRO A 133 -21.40 19.89 7.16
CA PRO A 133 -20.96 18.50 7.15
C PRO A 133 -21.66 17.68 6.06
N LEU A 134 -20.89 16.93 5.28
CA LEU A 134 -21.42 15.95 4.31
C LEU A 134 -21.56 14.59 4.99
N ARG A 135 -22.72 13.95 4.86
CA ARG A 135 -23.00 12.64 5.47
C ARG A 135 -23.11 11.57 4.41
N LEU A 136 -22.27 10.55 4.51
CA LEU A 136 -22.20 9.44 3.56
C LEU A 136 -22.57 8.14 4.28
N PRO A 137 -23.47 7.30 3.75
CA PRO A 137 -23.75 6.02 4.38
C PRO A 137 -22.51 5.12 4.34
N LYS A 138 -22.18 4.43 5.45
CA LYS A 138 -21.04 3.48 5.52
C LYS A 138 -21.17 2.37 4.49
N LYS A 139 -22.40 1.95 4.21
CA LYS A 139 -22.75 0.99 3.17
C LYS A 139 -23.79 1.58 2.23
N SER A 140 -23.50 1.58 0.93
CA SER A 140 -24.51 1.95 -0.05
C SER A 140 -25.68 0.95 -0.03
N LYS A 141 -26.90 1.47 0.09
CA LYS A 141 -28.14 0.66 0.01
C LYS A 141 -28.39 0.10 -1.39
N ASN A 142 -27.75 0.67 -2.42
CA ASN A 142 -27.96 0.31 -3.84
C ASN A 142 -26.64 0.00 -4.55
N GLN A 143 -25.89 -1.00 -4.08
CA GLN A 143 -24.51 -1.29 -4.52
C GLN A 143 -24.29 -1.56 -6.03
N LYS A 144 -25.36 -1.72 -6.82
CA LYS A 144 -25.30 -2.00 -8.27
C LYS A 144 -25.75 -0.84 -9.18
N LYS A 145 -26.15 0.30 -8.63
CA LYS A 145 -26.56 1.47 -9.41
C LYS A 145 -25.46 2.53 -9.43
N ASN A 146 -25.32 3.21 -10.58
CA ASN A 146 -24.42 4.33 -10.81
C ASN A 146 -22.94 3.99 -10.58
N ILE A 147 -22.49 2.88 -11.17
CA ILE A 147 -21.07 2.52 -11.20
C ILE A 147 -20.40 3.35 -12.30
N ILE A 148 -19.34 4.06 -11.96
CA ILE A 148 -18.50 4.79 -12.90
C ILE A 148 -17.12 4.13 -12.98
N SER A 149 -16.58 4.03 -14.20
CA SER A 149 -15.18 3.67 -14.40
C SER A 149 -14.31 4.89 -14.08
N CYS A 150 -13.32 4.69 -13.21
CA CYS A 150 -12.38 5.71 -12.78
C CYS A 150 -10.94 5.20 -12.87
N SER A 151 -9.96 6.10 -12.75
CA SER A 151 -8.54 5.75 -12.90
C SER A 151 -7.71 6.18 -11.69
N VAL A 152 -6.90 5.24 -11.19
CA VAL A 152 -5.87 5.47 -10.16
C VAL A 152 -4.51 5.14 -10.76
N TRP A 153 -3.66 6.15 -10.96
CA TRP A 153 -2.35 6.01 -11.61
C TRP A 153 -2.41 5.30 -12.97
N GLY A 154 -3.44 5.58 -13.77
CA GLY A 154 -3.63 4.94 -15.09
C GLY A 154 -4.25 3.54 -15.03
N ASN A 155 -4.43 2.95 -13.83
CA ASN A 155 -5.14 1.69 -13.67
C ASN A 155 -6.64 1.97 -13.55
N GLU A 156 -7.43 1.32 -14.39
CA GLU A 156 -8.88 1.37 -14.34
C GLU A 156 -9.41 0.64 -13.09
N ILE A 157 -10.39 1.26 -12.43
CA ILE A 157 -11.09 0.69 -11.28
C ILE A 157 -12.52 1.23 -11.26
N SER A 158 -13.47 0.41 -10.80
CA SER A 158 -14.86 0.83 -10.66
C SER A 158 -15.11 1.53 -9.33
N GLY A 159 -16.01 2.50 -9.33
CA GLY A 159 -16.50 3.15 -8.12
C GLY A 159 -17.98 3.43 -8.22
N GLN A 160 -18.70 3.24 -7.12
CA GLN A 160 -20.09 3.63 -7.02
C GLN A 160 -20.18 5.13 -6.75
N ASP A 161 -20.92 5.86 -7.56
CA ASP A 161 -21.19 7.28 -7.37
C ASP A 161 -21.92 7.56 -6.04
N CYS A 162 -21.42 8.52 -5.26
CA CYS A 162 -22.00 8.94 -3.98
C CYS A 162 -23.15 9.94 -4.11
N GLY A 163 -23.54 10.33 -5.33
CA GLY A 163 -24.68 11.19 -5.61
C GLY A 163 -24.33 12.67 -5.71
N ASP A 164 -25.32 13.47 -6.12
CA ASP A 164 -25.12 14.88 -6.46
C ASP A 164 -24.88 15.77 -5.25
N GLU A 165 -25.30 15.37 -4.05
CA GLU A 165 -24.96 16.06 -2.80
C GLU A 165 -23.44 16.03 -2.56
N ALA A 166 -22.82 14.84 -2.65
CA ALA A 166 -21.38 14.69 -2.50
C ALA A 166 -20.60 15.40 -3.61
N ALA A 167 -21.12 15.38 -4.85
CA ALA A 167 -20.55 16.10 -5.99
C ALA A 167 -20.59 17.63 -5.77
N THR A 168 -21.75 18.16 -5.39
CA THR A 168 -21.93 19.60 -5.11
C THR A 168 -21.03 20.03 -3.96
N TRP A 169 -20.99 19.26 -2.87
CA TRP A 169 -20.17 19.58 -1.70
C TRP A 169 -18.68 19.73 -2.04
N ILE A 170 -18.10 18.81 -2.82
CA ILE A 170 -16.68 18.92 -3.20
C ILE A 170 -16.44 20.03 -4.22
N CYS A 171 -17.39 20.27 -5.12
CA CYS A 171 -17.31 21.36 -6.10
C CYS A 171 -17.32 22.72 -5.41
N ASP A 172 -18.23 22.92 -4.44
CA ASP A 172 -18.32 24.12 -3.63
C ASP A 172 -17.05 24.31 -2.78
N TYR A 173 -16.57 23.28 -2.10
CA TYR A 173 -15.38 23.41 -1.26
C TYR A 173 -14.12 23.78 -2.06
N LEU A 174 -13.94 23.19 -3.23
CA LEU A 174 -12.76 23.43 -4.09
C LEU A 174 -12.95 24.57 -5.08
N GLN A 175 -14.15 25.13 -5.18
CA GLN A 175 -14.55 26.16 -6.16
C GLN A 175 -14.25 25.71 -7.60
N LYS A 176 -14.66 24.47 -7.93
CA LYS A 176 -14.42 23.80 -9.23
C LYS A 176 -15.60 22.92 -9.61
N ASP A 177 -15.88 22.81 -10.89
CA ASP A 177 -17.04 22.04 -11.37
C ASP A 177 -16.70 20.61 -11.82
N GLY A 178 -17.75 19.78 -11.84
CA GLY A 178 -17.74 18.45 -12.45
C GLY A 178 -16.97 17.40 -11.65
N TYR A 179 -16.65 17.69 -10.38
CA TYR A 179 -16.02 16.73 -9.49
C TYR A 179 -17.09 15.83 -8.88
N ARG A 180 -16.77 14.55 -8.73
CA ARG A 180 -17.67 13.57 -8.11
C ARG A 180 -16.95 12.80 -7.03
N MET A 181 -17.71 12.09 -6.21
CA MET A 181 -17.18 11.21 -5.19
C MET A 181 -17.62 9.78 -5.48
N VAL A 182 -16.70 8.83 -5.33
CA VAL A 182 -16.97 7.41 -5.50
C VAL A 182 -16.64 6.62 -4.25
N TYR A 183 -17.38 5.53 -4.07
CA TYR A 183 -17.22 4.54 -3.02
C TYR A 183 -16.93 3.15 -3.63
N SER A 184 -15.96 2.43 -3.06
CA SER A 184 -15.72 1.04 -3.45
C SER A 184 -16.53 0.08 -2.59
N GLY A 185 -17.74 -0.27 -3.05
CA GLY A 185 -18.59 -1.26 -2.38
C GLY A 185 -18.02 -2.68 -2.41
N ASP A 186 -18.52 -3.54 -1.53
CA ASP A 186 -18.03 -4.92 -1.33
C ASP A 186 -18.04 -5.75 -2.63
N ASN A 187 -19.03 -5.52 -3.48
CA ASN A 187 -19.22 -6.25 -4.74
C ASN A 187 -18.45 -5.66 -5.95
N LEU A 188 -17.71 -4.57 -5.76
CA LEU A 188 -16.89 -3.98 -6.83
C LEU A 188 -15.50 -4.61 -6.87
N GLU A 189 -14.97 -4.77 -8.08
CA GLU A 189 -13.60 -5.25 -8.28
C GLU A 189 -12.59 -4.36 -7.56
N LYS A 190 -11.56 -5.01 -7.01
CA LYS A 190 -10.45 -4.38 -6.32
C LYS A 190 -9.21 -4.45 -7.19
N ARG A 191 -8.31 -3.50 -7.03
CA ARG A 191 -7.08 -3.45 -7.81
C ARG A 191 -6.05 -4.39 -7.21
N ASN A 192 -5.49 -5.28 -8.02
CA ASN A 192 -4.36 -6.11 -7.60
C ASN A 192 -3.13 -5.24 -7.35
N VAL A 193 -2.46 -5.50 -6.24
CA VAL A 193 -1.14 -4.95 -5.94
C VAL A 193 -0.14 -5.59 -6.91
N LYS A 194 0.68 -4.75 -7.55
CA LYS A 194 1.70 -5.18 -8.52
C LYS A 194 3.07 -4.81 -7.94
N PRO A 195 3.61 -5.61 -7.02
CA PRO A 195 4.89 -5.30 -6.39
C PRO A 195 6.00 -5.28 -7.44
N LYS A 196 6.95 -4.35 -7.30
CA LYS A 196 8.12 -4.28 -8.20
C LYS A 196 9.15 -5.39 -7.97
N GLN A 197 9.04 -6.08 -6.84
CA GLN A 197 9.92 -7.16 -6.42
C GLN A 197 9.09 -8.38 -6.00
N TYR A 198 9.77 -9.50 -5.74
CA TYR A 198 9.09 -10.69 -5.25
C TYR A 198 8.40 -10.39 -3.91
N SER A 199 7.10 -10.72 -3.83
CA SER A 199 6.33 -10.70 -2.60
C SER A 199 5.80 -12.12 -2.33
N PRO A 200 5.85 -12.60 -1.08
CA PRO A 200 5.21 -13.87 -0.71
C PRO A 200 3.68 -13.82 -0.88
N ILE A 201 3.08 -12.63 -0.95
CA ILE A 201 1.64 -12.44 -1.16
C ILE A 201 1.36 -12.15 -2.64
N GLN A 202 0.91 -13.17 -3.37
CA GLN A 202 0.66 -13.08 -4.82
C GLN A 202 -0.66 -12.40 -5.21
N ASN A 203 -1.63 -12.33 -4.28
CA ASN A 203 -2.99 -11.83 -4.54
C ASN A 203 -3.37 -10.69 -3.57
N ALA A 204 -2.41 -9.86 -3.19
CA ALA A 204 -2.69 -8.66 -2.41
C ALA A 204 -3.56 -7.71 -3.24
N GLN A 205 -4.55 -7.09 -2.59
CA GLN A 205 -5.48 -6.18 -3.23
C GLN A 205 -5.52 -4.85 -2.50
N CYS A 206 -5.84 -3.81 -3.25
CA CYS A 206 -6.06 -2.47 -2.74
C CYS A 206 -7.31 -1.88 -3.38
N VAL A 207 -7.88 -0.90 -2.70
CA VAL A 207 -9.00 -0.10 -3.14
C VAL A 207 -8.44 1.12 -3.87
N TYR A 208 -8.57 2.31 -3.26
CA TYR A 208 -8.03 3.56 -3.78
C TYR A 208 -6.70 3.95 -3.12
N GLN A 209 -6.03 3.06 -2.38
CA GLN A 209 -4.63 3.26 -1.99
C GLN A 209 -3.72 3.43 -3.22
N ASP A 210 -2.49 3.91 -3.04
CA ASP A 210 -1.55 4.10 -4.16
C ASP A 210 -0.96 2.77 -4.64
N SER A 211 -0.36 1.97 -3.76
CA SER A 211 0.26 0.71 -4.14
C SER A 211 0.01 -0.46 -3.19
N SER A 212 -0.21 -0.22 -1.89
CA SER A 212 -0.33 -1.26 -0.87
C SER A 212 -1.52 -1.00 0.07
N PRO A 213 -2.16 -2.04 0.62
CA PRO A 213 -3.22 -1.91 1.64
C PRO A 213 -2.73 -1.34 2.98
N TYR A 214 -1.43 -1.44 3.27
CA TYR A 214 -0.83 -0.90 4.50
C TYR A 214 0.44 -0.13 4.19
N HIS A 215 0.65 0.94 4.95
CA HIS A 215 1.89 1.69 5.02
C HIS A 215 2.36 1.71 6.49
N LEU A 216 3.54 1.17 6.75
CA LEU A 216 4.19 1.22 8.05
C LEU A 216 5.38 2.18 7.96
N LEU A 217 5.60 2.96 9.02
CA LEU A 217 6.71 3.91 9.11
C LEU A 217 7.21 3.94 10.55
N SER A 218 8.51 4.11 10.77
CA SER A 218 9.05 4.32 12.11
C SER A 218 9.18 5.80 12.46
N GLN A 219 9.04 6.13 13.75
CA GLN A 219 9.32 7.48 14.26
C GLN A 219 10.79 7.85 14.02
N ALA A 220 11.72 6.91 14.19
CA ALA A 220 13.14 7.13 13.95
C ALA A 220 13.44 7.55 12.50
N SER A 221 12.74 7.00 11.51
CA SER A 221 12.85 7.44 10.11
C SER A 221 12.38 8.88 9.89
N ILE A 222 11.33 9.30 10.59
CA ILE A 222 10.84 10.70 10.52
C ILE A 222 11.86 11.63 11.18
N ASP A 223 12.38 11.27 12.35
CA ASP A 223 13.37 12.06 13.09
C ASP A 223 14.66 12.23 12.29
N ASP A 224 15.14 11.18 11.62
CA ASP A 224 16.28 11.25 10.73
C ASP A 224 16.05 12.21 9.54
N ILE A 225 14.86 12.20 8.93
CA ILE A 225 14.50 13.17 7.89
C ILE A 225 14.48 14.59 8.45
N ASN A 226 13.86 14.79 9.63
CA ASN A 226 13.79 16.09 10.29
C ASN A 226 15.17 16.66 10.66
N SER A 227 16.16 15.80 10.95
CA SER A 227 17.54 16.23 11.19
C SER A 227 18.24 16.85 9.97
N ARG A 228 17.66 16.71 8.78
CA ARG A 228 18.24 17.11 7.48
C ARG A 228 17.48 18.25 6.80
N ILE A 229 16.38 18.73 7.38
CA ILE A 229 15.53 19.77 6.81
C ILE A 229 15.31 20.91 7.82
N ASN A 230 15.07 22.11 7.32
CA ASN A 230 14.87 23.29 8.18
C ASN A 230 13.47 23.37 8.78
N LYS A 231 12.47 22.87 8.05
CA LYS A 231 11.07 22.85 8.46
C LYS A 231 10.66 21.42 8.74
N GLU A 232 10.46 21.10 10.00
CA GLU A 232 10.09 19.75 10.43
C GLU A 232 8.77 19.31 9.80
N VAL A 233 8.73 18.03 9.45
CA VAL A 233 7.53 17.32 9.06
C VAL A 233 7.08 16.37 10.15
N THR A 234 5.81 16.01 10.10
CA THR A 234 5.20 15.07 11.03
C THR A 234 4.88 13.75 10.34
N VAL A 235 4.49 12.75 11.12
CA VAL A 235 3.95 11.49 10.61
C VAL A 235 2.80 11.69 9.61
N TYR A 236 2.02 12.76 9.77
CA TYR A 236 0.85 13.05 8.93
C TYR A 236 1.21 13.43 7.49
N ASN A 237 2.42 13.95 7.26
CA ASN A 237 2.95 14.24 5.93
C ASN A 237 3.15 12.93 5.12
N PHE A 238 3.58 11.85 5.77
CA PHE A 238 3.87 10.57 5.14
C PHE A 238 2.68 9.62 5.06
N ARG A 239 1.64 9.89 5.86
CA ARG A 239 0.36 9.17 5.86
C ARG A 239 0.47 7.64 6.09
N PRO A 240 1.29 7.15 7.04
CA PRO A 240 1.30 5.73 7.36
C PRO A 240 -0.02 5.32 8.00
N ASN A 241 -0.33 4.04 7.91
CA ASN A 241 -1.40 3.39 8.66
C ASN A 241 -0.93 2.95 10.06
N ILE A 242 0.35 2.57 10.19
CA ILE A 242 0.95 2.09 11.43
C ILE A 242 2.24 2.88 11.66
N LEU A 243 2.32 3.57 12.79
CA LEU A 243 3.57 4.17 13.26
C LEU A 243 4.18 3.25 14.32
N VAL A 244 5.48 3.02 14.23
CA VAL A 244 6.24 2.24 15.21
C VAL A 244 7.37 3.06 15.83
N GLU A 245 7.75 2.71 17.05
CA GLU A 245 8.90 3.27 17.77
C GLU A 245 9.79 2.14 18.32
N GLY A 246 10.97 2.50 18.81
CA GLY A 246 11.90 1.55 19.44
C GLY A 246 12.80 0.79 18.45
N CYS A 247 12.93 1.29 17.23
CA CYS A 247 13.87 0.81 16.21
C CYS A 247 14.78 1.96 15.73
N MET A 248 15.81 1.62 14.95
CA MET A 248 16.65 2.63 14.28
C MET A 248 15.94 3.17 13.03
N ALA A 249 16.41 4.32 12.54
CA ALA A 249 15.90 4.91 11.31
C ALA A 249 16.04 3.91 10.15
N PHE A 250 14.95 3.74 9.40
CA PHE A 250 14.81 2.87 8.24
C PHE A 250 14.93 1.36 8.51
N ASP A 251 14.95 0.92 9.77
CA ASP A 251 14.91 -0.51 10.10
C ASP A 251 13.69 -1.21 9.50
N GLU A 252 12.57 -0.49 9.34
CA GLU A 252 11.34 -1.02 8.76
C GLU A 252 11.49 -1.54 7.32
N ASP A 253 12.49 -1.05 6.57
CA ASP A 253 12.76 -1.50 5.21
C ASP A 253 13.36 -2.93 5.17
N CYS A 254 13.90 -3.40 6.30
CA CYS A 254 14.51 -4.73 6.43
C CYS A 254 13.56 -5.79 7.03
N TRP A 255 12.33 -5.43 7.38
CA TRP A 255 11.40 -6.35 8.05
C TRP A 255 10.58 -7.16 7.04
N ASP A 256 11.11 -8.31 6.61
CA ASP A 256 10.43 -9.24 5.69
C ASP A 256 9.02 -9.65 6.16
N GLU A 257 8.89 -9.94 7.46
CA GLU A 257 7.64 -10.40 8.09
C GLU A 257 7.52 -9.78 9.49
N ILE A 258 6.38 -9.17 9.77
CA ILE A 258 6.11 -8.48 11.04
C ILE A 258 4.87 -9.09 11.66
N ARG A 259 4.93 -9.43 12.95
CA ARG A 259 3.77 -9.85 13.72
C ARG A 259 3.38 -8.79 14.74
N ILE A 260 2.13 -8.35 14.69
CA ILE A 260 1.55 -7.40 15.65
C ILE A 260 0.40 -8.09 16.37
N GLY A 261 0.48 -8.13 17.70
CA GLY A 261 -0.45 -8.93 18.53
C GLY A 261 -0.27 -10.43 18.28
N THR A 262 -1.32 -11.21 18.52
CA THR A 262 -1.24 -12.69 18.40
C THR A 262 -1.59 -13.20 17.01
N ASN A 263 -2.40 -12.46 16.23
CA ASN A 263 -3.11 -13.01 15.06
C ASN A 263 -2.88 -12.22 13.76
N VAL A 264 -2.09 -11.15 13.78
CA VAL A 264 -1.87 -10.33 12.58
C VAL A 264 -0.40 -10.43 12.16
N THR A 265 -0.19 -11.01 10.98
CA THR A 265 1.10 -11.07 10.31
C THR A 265 1.03 -10.21 9.05
N PHE A 266 2.02 -9.34 8.90
CA PHE A 266 2.26 -8.55 7.70
C PHE A 266 3.49 -9.11 6.99
N HIS A 267 3.46 -9.09 5.67
CA HIS A 267 4.63 -9.37 4.85
C HIS A 267 5.00 -8.11 4.10
N TYR A 268 6.30 -7.84 4.03
CA TYR A 268 6.84 -6.79 3.22
C TYR A 268 6.47 -7.01 1.75
N ILE A 269 6.11 -5.92 1.08
CA ILE A 269 5.73 -5.91 -0.34
C ILE A 269 6.78 -5.13 -1.12
N GLU A 270 6.91 -3.84 -0.85
CA GLU A 270 7.83 -2.94 -1.53
C GLU A 270 8.04 -1.65 -0.70
N PRO A 271 9.14 -0.91 -0.93
CA PRO A 271 9.35 0.36 -0.25
C PRO A 271 8.37 1.41 -0.77
N CYS A 272 7.95 2.34 0.09
CA CYS A 272 7.04 3.41 -0.31
C CYS A 272 7.74 4.39 -1.26
N SER A 273 7.22 4.53 -2.48
CA SER A 273 7.80 5.44 -3.47
C SER A 273 7.79 6.88 -2.97
N ARG A 274 8.93 7.56 -3.07
CA ARG A 274 9.04 8.99 -2.75
C ARG A 274 8.14 9.80 -3.69
N CYS A 275 7.34 10.71 -3.14
CA CYS A 275 6.44 11.55 -3.91
C CYS A 275 6.32 12.94 -3.29
N LEU A 276 5.73 13.90 -4.01
CA LEU A 276 5.59 15.29 -3.51
C LEU A 276 4.59 15.44 -2.35
N LEU A 277 3.75 14.45 -2.05
CA LEU A 277 2.68 14.63 -1.08
C LEU A 277 3.17 15.07 0.32
N PRO A 278 4.28 14.53 0.88
CA PRO A 278 4.80 14.96 2.17
C PRO A 278 5.17 16.45 2.25
N SER A 279 5.31 17.14 1.11
CA SER A 279 5.56 18.58 1.08
C SER A 279 4.29 19.43 1.21
N VAL A 280 3.14 18.84 1.54
CA VAL A 280 1.90 19.57 1.88
C VAL A 280 1.78 19.62 3.39
N GLU A 281 1.66 20.82 3.96
CA GLU A 281 1.39 21.03 5.38
C GLU A 281 -0.01 20.49 5.73
N PRO A 282 -0.13 19.42 6.54
CA PRO A 282 -1.41 18.78 6.76
C PRO A 282 -2.45 19.64 7.46
N ASN A 283 -2.04 20.68 8.21
CA ASN A 283 -2.96 21.54 8.97
C ASN A 283 -3.44 22.78 8.22
N THR A 284 -2.71 23.22 7.20
CA THR A 284 -3.05 24.42 6.42
C THR A 284 -3.40 24.09 4.97
N GLY A 285 -3.00 22.92 4.47
CA GLY A 285 -3.10 22.58 3.07
C GLY A 285 -2.21 23.45 2.19
N GLU A 286 -1.14 24.01 2.73
CA GLU A 286 -0.17 24.79 1.95
C GLU A 286 0.96 23.88 1.46
N LYS A 287 1.44 24.13 0.24
CA LYS A 287 2.65 23.47 -0.24
C LYS A 287 3.86 24.15 0.36
N ASP A 288 4.82 23.34 0.79
CA ASP A 288 6.12 23.84 1.18
C ASP A 288 6.81 24.49 -0.04
N PRO A 289 7.26 25.75 0.06
CA PRO A 289 7.85 26.48 -1.07
C PRO A 289 9.18 25.86 -1.53
N GLU A 290 9.90 25.19 -0.63
CA GLU A 290 11.15 24.51 -0.96
C GLU A 290 10.92 23.08 -1.43
N MET A 291 9.67 22.60 -1.40
CA MET A 291 9.29 21.21 -1.67
C MET A 291 9.95 20.22 -0.69
N GLU A 292 10.26 20.65 0.53
CA GLU A 292 10.70 19.73 1.56
C GLU A 292 9.51 18.94 2.14
N PRO A 293 9.69 17.66 2.51
CA PRO A 293 10.94 16.90 2.55
C PRO A 293 11.23 16.16 1.23
N PHE A 294 10.46 16.41 0.16
CA PHE A 294 10.57 15.63 -1.08
C PHE A 294 11.95 15.74 -1.73
N LYS A 295 12.56 16.93 -1.75
CA LYS A 295 13.93 17.11 -2.26
C LYS A 295 14.94 16.29 -1.48
N THR A 296 14.93 16.40 -0.15
CA THR A 296 15.83 15.63 0.74
C THR A 296 15.63 14.12 0.59
N LEU A 297 14.41 13.67 0.32
CA LEU A 297 14.12 12.26 0.07
C LEU A 297 14.62 11.75 -1.29
N GLN A 298 14.82 12.64 -2.27
CA GLN A 298 15.35 12.28 -3.60
C GLN A 298 16.88 12.21 -3.63
N SER A 299 17.56 12.85 -2.68
CA SER A 299 19.02 12.92 -2.65
C SER A 299 19.72 11.74 -1.97
N ASN A 300 18.97 10.73 -1.50
CA ASN A 300 19.51 9.48 -0.93
C ASN A 300 19.46 8.33 -1.93
#